data_AF-A0A942MN51-F1
#
_entry.id   AF-A0A942MN51-F1
#
_cell.length_a   1.000
_cell.length_b   1.000
_cell.length_c   1.000
_cell.angle_alpha   90.00
_cell.angle_beta   90.00
_cell.angle_gamma   90.00
#
_symmetry.space_group_name_H-M   'P 1'
#
loop_
_entity.id
_entity.type
_entity.pdbx_description
1 polymer ?
#
loop_
_entity_poly.entity_id
_entity_poly.type
_entity_poly.pdbx_seq_one_letter_code
_entity_poly.pdbx_strand_id
1 'polypeptide(L)'
;MMLKERIEQATSVIREYTDLLKKDNEVKQFETMVVRLGELKPPAQKTAQSFHVLFGHFPENFKKFPPQAVRDLRQIRNDLQLGSFPDLQKVRNIKETLSEQEKQLQGEWKHYVNFVSCSMENTLGILRPLLDNPLKVIEITTKLNYFRGQWPVEERHLVGLDEVIAGGSKIISNLSLDGEIENFLVKVIQQEARLTDLNQKIIDWLNDKKMSKYLVISIERE
;
A
#
# COMPACT_ATOMS: atom_id res chain seq x y z
N MET A 1 -61.33 33.35 39.68
CA MET A 1 -61.34 32.56 38.42
C MET A 1 -60.17 32.94 37.51
N MET A 2 -59.96 34.22 37.18
CA MET A 2 -58.92 34.68 36.24
C MET A 2 -57.45 34.31 36.58
N LEU A 3 -57.09 34.17 37.86
CA LEU A 3 -55.69 33.87 38.23
C LEU A 3 -55.30 32.44 37.85
N LYS A 4 -56.22 31.49 37.97
CA LYS A 4 -56.00 30.07 37.65
C LYS A 4 -55.84 29.85 36.16
N GLU A 5 -56.70 30.47 35.34
CA GLU A 5 -56.60 30.44 33.88
C GLU A 5 -55.28 31.05 33.37
N ARG A 6 -54.82 32.16 33.98
CA ARG A 6 -53.52 32.77 33.64
C ARG A 6 -52.33 31.86 33.99
N ILE A 7 -52.40 31.15 35.12
CA ILE A 7 -51.38 30.16 35.51
C ILE A 7 -51.37 28.97 34.54
N GLU A 8 -52.54 28.48 34.14
CA GLU A 8 -52.68 27.40 33.16
C GLU A 8 -52.12 27.79 31.78
N GLN A 9 -52.44 29.00 31.30
CA GLN A 9 -51.89 29.54 30.05
C GLN A 9 -50.37 29.69 30.11
N ALA A 10 -49.82 30.26 31.20
CA ALA A 10 -48.37 30.39 31.37
C ALA A 10 -47.68 29.03 31.39
N THR A 11 -48.28 28.02 32.03
CA THR A 11 -47.75 26.65 32.07
C THR A 11 -47.76 26.00 30.67
N SER A 12 -48.79 26.23 29.86
CA SER A 12 -48.85 25.76 28.47
C SER A 12 -47.71 26.36 27.64
N VAL A 13 -47.51 27.68 27.73
CA VAL A 13 -46.45 28.38 27.00
C VAL A 13 -45.06 27.89 27.41
N ILE A 14 -44.81 27.67 28.71
CA ILE A 14 -43.54 27.11 29.20
C ILE A 14 -43.31 25.70 28.62
N ARG A 15 -44.35 24.86 28.57
CA ARG A 15 -44.26 23.51 28.00
C ARG A 15 -43.95 23.56 26.51
N GLU A 16 -44.65 24.39 25.75
CA GLU A 16 -44.38 24.62 24.31
C GLU A 16 -42.96 25.11 24.07
N TYR A 17 -42.48 26.08 24.84
CA TYR A 17 -41.11 26.58 24.75
C TYR A 17 -40.07 25.48 25.05
N THR A 18 -40.34 24.64 26.06
CA THR A 18 -39.47 23.51 26.40
C THR A 18 -39.42 22.48 25.26
N ASP A 19 -40.55 22.21 24.62
CA ASP A 19 -40.61 21.28 23.49
C ASP A 19 -39.94 21.86 22.23
N LEU A 20 -40.03 23.18 22.00
CA LEU A 20 -39.28 23.87 20.95
C LEU A 20 -37.77 23.82 21.19
N LEU A 21 -37.31 24.02 22.43
CA LEU A 21 -35.88 23.88 22.78
C LEU A 21 -35.35 22.47 22.54
N LYS A 22 -36.15 21.43 22.85
CA LYS A 22 -35.78 20.03 22.55
C LYS A 22 -35.62 19.82 21.04
N LYS A 23 -36.57 20.31 20.23
CA LYS A 23 -36.51 20.23 18.78
C LYS A 23 -35.30 20.99 18.20
N ASP A 24 -35.00 22.18 18.70
CA ASP A 24 -33.80 22.93 18.29
C ASP A 24 -32.51 22.16 18.57
N ASN A 25 -32.43 21.50 19.73
CA ASN A 25 -31.29 20.65 20.07
C ASN A 25 -31.20 19.40 19.15
N GLU A 26 -32.32 18.76 18.83
CA GLU A 26 -32.38 17.65 17.87
C GLU A 26 -31.89 18.07 16.47
N VAL A 27 -32.30 19.26 16.01
CA VAL A 27 -31.84 19.83 14.72
C VAL A 27 -30.33 20.04 14.73
N LYS A 28 -29.78 20.65 15.78
CA LYS A 28 -28.32 20.85 15.91
C LYS A 28 -27.53 19.53 15.91
N GLN A 29 -28.07 18.51 16.56
CA GLN A 29 -27.47 17.16 16.55
C GLN A 29 -27.53 16.54 15.16
N PHE A 30 -28.65 16.71 14.43
CA PHE A 30 -28.78 16.26 13.04
C PHE A 30 -27.76 16.93 12.13
N GLU A 31 -27.63 18.26 12.20
CA GLU A 31 -26.66 19.03 11.41
C GLU A 31 -25.23 18.56 11.67
N THR A 32 -24.87 18.37 12.93
CA THR A 32 -23.54 17.83 13.33
C THR A 32 -23.31 16.45 12.72
N MET A 33 -24.32 15.59 12.75
CA MET A 33 -24.25 14.24 12.18
C MET A 33 -24.05 14.27 10.66
N VAL A 34 -24.79 15.11 9.93
CA VAL A 34 -24.65 15.27 8.48
C VAL A 34 -23.21 15.66 8.12
N VAL A 35 -22.62 16.60 8.86
CA VAL A 35 -21.22 17.00 8.67
C VAL A 35 -20.28 15.81 8.89
N ARG A 36 -20.44 15.07 10.00
CA ARG A 36 -19.59 13.92 10.33
C ARG A 36 -19.69 12.77 9.34
N LEU A 37 -20.89 12.50 8.82
CA LEU A 37 -21.09 11.52 7.75
C LEU A 37 -20.44 11.99 6.44
N GLY A 38 -20.51 13.30 6.15
CA GLY A 38 -19.78 13.91 5.03
C GLY A 38 -18.26 13.68 5.13
N GLU A 39 -17.68 13.79 6.33
CA GLU A 39 -16.27 13.52 6.59
C GLU A 39 -15.86 12.04 6.38
N LEU A 40 -16.80 11.09 6.41
CA LEU A 40 -16.51 9.67 6.15
C LEU A 40 -16.34 9.35 4.66
N LYS A 41 -16.89 10.18 3.77
CA LYS A 41 -16.88 9.89 2.33
C LYS A 41 -15.44 9.80 1.77
N PRO A 42 -14.54 10.78 2.00
CA PRO A 42 -13.17 10.69 1.48
C PRO A 42 -12.38 9.45 1.94
N PRO A 43 -12.28 9.12 3.24
CA PRO A 43 -11.53 7.94 3.67
C PRO A 43 -12.17 6.63 3.17
N ALA A 44 -13.51 6.54 3.15
CA ALA A 44 -14.19 5.34 2.63
C ALA A 44 -13.92 5.14 1.13
N GLN A 45 -13.95 6.21 0.34
CA GLN A 45 -13.62 6.15 -1.09
C GLN A 45 -12.17 5.74 -1.31
N LYS A 46 -11.24 6.36 -0.59
CA LYS A 46 -9.82 6.04 -0.69
C LYS A 46 -9.54 4.57 -0.35
N THR A 47 -10.03 4.10 0.80
CA THR A 47 -9.85 2.69 1.21
C THR A 47 -10.50 1.75 0.20
N ALA A 48 -11.71 2.03 -0.29
CA ALA A 48 -12.36 1.20 -1.30
C ALA A 48 -11.54 1.13 -2.61
N GLN A 49 -10.96 2.24 -3.05
CA GLN A 49 -10.08 2.29 -4.23
C GLN A 49 -8.80 1.49 -4.02
N SER A 50 -8.11 1.69 -2.89
CA SER A 50 -6.93 0.90 -2.50
C SER A 50 -7.22 -0.59 -2.52
N PHE A 51 -8.36 -1.00 -1.96
CA PHE A 51 -8.81 -2.38 -1.97
C PHE A 51 -9.07 -2.89 -3.39
N HIS A 52 -9.80 -2.13 -4.20
CA HIS A 52 -10.12 -2.53 -5.58
C HIS A 52 -8.84 -2.79 -6.39
N VAL A 53 -7.87 -1.87 -6.29
CA VAL A 53 -6.59 -1.96 -7.01
C VAL A 53 -5.76 -3.14 -6.52
N LEU A 54 -5.53 -3.26 -5.21
CA LEU A 54 -4.68 -4.30 -4.64
C LEU A 54 -5.29 -5.71 -4.72
N PHE A 55 -6.58 -5.87 -4.39
CA PHE A 55 -7.23 -7.18 -4.45
C PHE A 55 -7.53 -7.63 -5.86
N GLY A 56 -7.72 -6.69 -6.80
CA GLY A 56 -7.85 -7.04 -8.21
C GLY A 56 -6.61 -7.74 -8.75
N HIS A 57 -5.42 -7.33 -8.29
CA HIS A 57 -4.14 -7.84 -8.79
C HIS A 57 -3.53 -8.92 -7.90
N PHE A 58 -3.68 -8.82 -6.58
CA PHE A 58 -2.97 -9.67 -5.61
C PHE A 58 -3.88 -10.13 -4.45
N PRO A 59 -4.98 -10.85 -4.74
CA PRO A 59 -5.99 -11.19 -3.73
C PRO A 59 -5.47 -12.01 -2.54
N GLU A 60 -4.40 -12.79 -2.74
CA GLU A 60 -3.78 -13.63 -1.70
C GLU A 60 -2.76 -12.88 -0.83
N ASN A 61 -2.29 -11.70 -1.25
CA ASN A 61 -1.18 -11.01 -0.60
C ASN A 61 -1.64 -9.94 0.40
N PHE A 62 -2.93 -9.60 0.42
CA PHE A 62 -3.47 -8.50 1.20
C PHE A 62 -4.66 -8.96 2.07
N LYS A 63 -4.86 -8.32 3.24
CA LYS A 63 -6.01 -8.65 4.11
C LYS A 63 -7.32 -8.02 3.66
N LYS A 64 -8.39 -8.83 3.61
CA LYS A 64 -9.73 -8.43 3.12
C LYS A 64 -10.32 -7.24 3.86
N PHE A 65 -11.29 -6.57 3.22
CA PHE A 65 -11.96 -5.38 3.73
C PHE A 65 -12.56 -5.61 5.13
N PRO A 66 -12.39 -4.68 6.09
CA PRO A 66 -12.81 -4.87 7.47
C PRO A 66 -14.33 -5.10 7.55
N PRO A 67 -14.79 -6.31 7.96
CA PRO A 67 -16.21 -6.63 8.01
C PRO A 67 -16.98 -5.73 8.99
N GLN A 68 -16.31 -5.23 10.03
CA GLN A 68 -16.91 -4.36 11.03
C GLN A 68 -17.33 -3.01 10.46
N ALA A 69 -16.46 -2.33 9.71
CA ALA A 69 -16.79 -1.05 9.10
C ALA A 69 -17.98 -1.14 8.14
N VAL A 70 -18.08 -2.23 7.37
CA VAL A 70 -19.24 -2.50 6.49
C VAL A 70 -20.52 -2.71 7.29
N ARG A 71 -20.44 -3.46 8.39
CA ARG A 71 -21.59 -3.70 9.29
C ARG A 71 -22.07 -2.39 9.91
N ASP A 72 -21.15 -1.57 10.42
CA ASP A 72 -21.48 -0.30 11.06
C ASP A 72 -22.06 0.71 10.05
N LEU A 73 -21.51 0.80 8.84
CA LEU A 73 -22.07 1.62 7.76
C LEU A 73 -23.48 1.17 7.37
N ARG A 74 -23.72 -0.15 7.31
CA ARG A 74 -25.05 -0.71 7.04
C ARG A 74 -26.04 -0.38 8.15
N GLN A 75 -25.61 -0.43 9.40
CA GLN A 75 -26.46 -0.07 10.53
C GLN A 75 -26.82 1.42 10.49
N ILE A 76 -25.84 2.31 10.28
CA ILE A 76 -26.09 3.76 10.14
C ILE A 76 -27.10 4.04 9.03
N ARG A 77 -26.97 3.37 7.87
CA ARG A 77 -27.94 3.49 6.78
C ARG A 77 -29.34 3.10 7.24
N ASN A 78 -29.49 1.98 7.96
CA ASN A 78 -30.78 1.51 8.45
C ASN A 78 -31.38 2.48 9.48
N ASP A 79 -30.57 2.98 10.41
CA ASP A 79 -30.98 3.94 11.43
C ASP A 79 -31.55 5.22 10.76
N LEU A 80 -30.86 5.74 9.74
CA LEU A 80 -31.31 6.89 8.95
C LEU A 80 -32.61 6.61 8.20
N GLN A 81 -32.78 5.41 7.64
CA GLN A 81 -34.02 5.03 6.94
C GLN A 81 -35.22 4.92 7.89
N LEU A 82 -34.98 4.58 9.15
CA LEU A 82 -36.00 4.49 10.20
C LEU A 82 -36.26 5.84 10.89
N GLY A 83 -35.62 6.93 10.45
CA GLY A 83 -35.73 8.25 11.07
C GLY A 83 -35.08 8.34 12.45
N SER A 84 -34.23 7.37 12.79
CA SER A 84 -33.45 7.37 14.04
C SER A 84 -32.16 8.17 13.86
N PHE A 85 -31.61 8.65 14.98
CA PHE A 85 -30.30 9.30 15.00
C PHE A 85 -29.19 8.26 15.17
N PRO A 86 -28.33 8.06 14.15
CA PRO A 86 -27.11 7.27 14.29
C PRO A 86 -26.25 7.71 15.47
N ASP A 87 -25.65 6.72 16.12
CA ASP A 87 -24.67 6.93 17.17
C ASP A 87 -23.39 7.57 16.59
N LEU A 88 -23.08 8.81 17.02
CA LEU A 88 -21.88 9.55 16.61
C LEU A 88 -20.58 8.83 16.95
N GLN A 89 -20.58 8.00 18.00
CA GLN A 89 -19.42 7.18 18.34
C GLN A 89 -19.15 6.13 17.26
N LYS A 90 -20.20 5.57 16.64
CA LYS A 90 -20.03 4.62 15.51
C LYS A 90 -19.41 5.30 14.30
N VAL A 91 -19.85 6.53 13.98
CA VAL A 91 -19.28 7.31 12.88
C VAL A 91 -17.78 7.53 13.10
N ARG A 92 -17.37 7.85 14.33
CA ARG A 92 -15.97 7.97 14.72
C ARG A 92 -15.21 6.65 14.60
N ASN A 93 -15.76 5.57 15.13
CA ASN A 93 -15.14 4.24 15.09
C ASN A 93 -14.91 3.75 13.64
N ILE A 94 -15.84 4.03 12.72
CA ILE A 94 -15.69 3.72 11.29
C ILE A 94 -14.49 4.49 10.72
N LYS A 95 -14.39 5.79 11.00
CA LYS A 95 -13.29 6.63 10.52
C LYS A 95 -11.95 6.11 10.99
N GLU A 96 -11.85 5.76 12.27
CA GLU A 96 -10.64 5.20 12.89
C GLU A 96 -10.29 3.84 12.27
N THR A 97 -11.29 2.96 12.09
CA THR A 97 -11.11 1.64 11.46
C THR A 97 -10.61 1.75 10.01
N LEU A 98 -11.22 2.63 9.20
CA LEU A 98 -10.80 2.83 7.81
C LEU A 98 -9.38 3.40 7.73
N SER A 99 -9.05 4.34 8.62
CA SER A 99 -7.71 4.94 8.68
C SER A 99 -6.64 3.94 9.08
N GLU A 100 -6.93 3.07 10.06
CA GLU A 100 -6.02 2.02 10.48
C GLU A 100 -5.83 0.97 9.38
N GLN A 101 -6.91 0.58 8.71
CA GLN A 101 -6.85 -0.34 7.58
C GLN A 101 -5.98 0.21 6.44
N GLU A 102 -6.12 1.49 6.11
CA GLU A 102 -5.31 2.14 5.09
C GLU A 102 -3.81 2.09 5.43
N LYS A 103 -3.44 2.38 6.69
CA LYS A 103 -2.05 2.28 7.16
C LYS A 103 -1.54 0.84 7.09
N GLN A 104 -2.38 -0.12 7.48
CA GLN A 104 -2.00 -1.53 7.43
C GLN A 104 -1.72 -1.97 5.99
N LEU A 105 -2.60 -1.62 5.04
CA LEU A 105 -2.37 -1.96 3.64
C LEU A 105 -1.13 -1.26 3.07
N GLN A 106 -0.84 -0.01 3.48
CA GLN A 106 0.42 0.67 3.13
C GLN A 106 1.65 -0.09 3.63
N GLY A 107 1.59 -0.63 4.84
CA GLY A 107 2.61 -1.51 5.39
C GLY A 107 2.77 -2.79 4.56
N GLU A 108 1.66 -3.48 4.30
CA GLU A 108 1.63 -4.71 3.48
C GLU A 108 2.19 -4.47 2.08
N TRP A 109 1.85 -3.34 1.44
CA TRP A 109 2.39 -2.96 0.13
C TRP A 109 3.89 -2.74 0.18
N LYS A 110 4.37 -1.96 1.16
CA LYS A 110 5.81 -1.73 1.31
C LYS A 110 6.56 -3.05 1.51
N HIS A 111 6.01 -3.96 2.31
CA HIS A 111 6.56 -5.30 2.48
C HIS A 111 6.57 -6.11 1.18
N TYR A 112 5.46 -6.10 0.44
CA TYR A 112 5.34 -6.77 -0.85
C TYR A 112 6.36 -6.26 -1.86
N VAL A 113 6.42 -4.94 -2.08
CA VAL A 113 7.39 -4.32 -3.02
C VAL A 113 8.81 -4.65 -2.60
N ASN A 114 9.14 -4.55 -1.31
CA ASN A 114 10.46 -4.94 -0.82
C ASN A 114 10.78 -6.41 -1.10
N PHE A 115 9.82 -7.30 -0.86
CA PHE A 115 10.00 -8.72 -1.08
C PHE A 115 10.30 -9.04 -2.55
N VAL A 116 9.48 -8.52 -3.47
CA VAL A 116 9.65 -8.78 -4.92
C VAL A 116 10.84 -8.04 -5.52
N SER A 117 11.22 -6.87 -4.98
CA SER A 117 12.32 -6.07 -5.51
C SER A 117 13.68 -6.46 -4.97
N CYS A 118 13.79 -6.93 -3.72
CA CYS A 118 15.08 -7.08 -3.03
C CYS A 118 16.01 -8.06 -3.73
N SER A 119 15.52 -9.25 -4.11
CA SER A 119 16.33 -10.24 -4.83
C SER A 119 16.82 -9.68 -6.17
N MET A 120 15.96 -8.97 -6.90
CA MET A 120 16.30 -8.35 -8.17
C MET A 120 17.31 -7.22 -8.01
N GLU A 121 17.13 -6.33 -7.03
CA GLU A 121 18.06 -5.22 -6.75
C GLU A 121 19.44 -5.75 -6.36
N ASN A 122 19.49 -6.79 -5.52
CA ASN A 122 20.74 -7.44 -5.14
C ASN A 122 21.43 -8.04 -6.37
N THR A 123 20.69 -8.81 -7.18
CA THR A 123 21.20 -9.46 -8.39
C THR A 123 21.68 -8.43 -9.41
N LEU A 124 20.88 -7.41 -9.72
CA LEU A 124 21.26 -6.35 -10.63
C LEU A 124 22.43 -5.50 -10.08
N GLY A 125 22.50 -5.27 -8.78
CA GLY A 125 23.61 -4.57 -8.12
C GLY A 125 24.92 -5.34 -8.27
N ILE A 126 24.85 -6.65 -8.04
CA ILE A 126 25.94 -7.63 -8.27
C ILE A 126 26.42 -7.57 -9.72
N LEU A 127 25.48 -7.59 -10.67
CA LEU A 127 25.77 -7.69 -12.10
C LEU A 127 26.10 -6.34 -12.75
N ARG A 128 25.80 -5.22 -12.10
CA ARG A 128 25.97 -3.87 -12.65
C ARG A 128 27.36 -3.62 -13.27
N PRO A 129 28.49 -4.03 -12.65
CA PRO A 129 29.83 -3.81 -13.23
C PRO A 129 30.07 -4.60 -14.52
N LEU A 130 29.30 -5.66 -14.73
CA LEU A 130 29.45 -6.63 -15.80
C LEU A 130 28.54 -6.30 -17.00
N LEU A 131 27.52 -5.47 -16.81
CA LEU A 131 26.54 -5.16 -17.85
C LEU A 131 27.04 -4.05 -18.80
N ASP A 132 26.81 -4.24 -20.11
CA ASP A 132 27.13 -3.22 -21.13
C ASP A 132 26.36 -1.89 -20.93
N ASN A 133 25.22 -1.93 -20.23
CA ASN A 133 24.41 -0.74 -19.92
C ASN A 133 24.11 -0.63 -18.42
N PRO A 134 25.07 -0.11 -17.62
CA PRO A 134 24.89 0.06 -16.18
C PRO A 134 23.86 1.16 -15.83
N LEU A 135 23.57 2.09 -16.74
CA LEU A 135 22.55 3.13 -16.53
C LEU A 135 21.15 2.53 -16.43
N LYS A 136 20.86 1.49 -17.21
CA LYS A 136 19.56 0.80 -17.17
C LYS A 136 19.31 0.12 -15.82
N VAL A 137 20.36 -0.39 -15.17
CA VAL A 137 20.26 -0.91 -13.80
C VAL A 137 19.88 0.21 -12.84
N ILE A 138 20.57 1.35 -12.89
CA ILE A 138 20.29 2.51 -12.05
C ILE A 138 18.85 2.99 -12.25
N GLU A 139 18.36 3.04 -13.49
CA GLU A 139 16.98 3.40 -13.81
C GLU A 139 15.97 2.46 -13.14
N ILE A 140 16.18 1.14 -13.26
CA ILE A 140 15.31 0.12 -12.65
C ILE A 140 15.32 0.25 -11.13
N THR A 141 16.49 0.33 -10.50
CA THR A 141 16.61 0.48 -9.04
C THR A 141 15.98 1.78 -8.55
N THR A 142 16.07 2.86 -9.34
CA THR A 142 15.41 4.14 -9.01
C THR A 142 13.90 4.02 -9.07
N LYS A 143 13.36 3.36 -10.11
CA LYS A 143 11.92 3.13 -10.24
C LYS A 143 11.38 2.20 -9.15
N LEU A 144 12.09 1.14 -8.79
CA LEU A 144 11.71 0.24 -7.68
C LEU A 144 11.63 1.01 -6.35
N ASN A 145 12.62 1.86 -6.07
CA ASN A 145 12.60 2.73 -4.89
C ASN A 145 11.44 3.74 -4.92
N TYR A 146 11.10 4.29 -6.09
CA TYR A 146 9.92 5.13 -6.25
C TYR A 146 8.65 4.37 -5.86
N PHE A 147 8.41 3.18 -6.41
CA PHE A 147 7.21 2.39 -6.10
C PHE A 147 7.13 1.93 -4.64
N ARG A 148 8.27 1.67 -3.99
CA ARG A 148 8.36 1.39 -2.55
C ARG A 148 7.87 2.55 -1.68
N GLY A 149 8.08 3.79 -2.13
CA GLY A 149 7.64 5.01 -1.46
C GLY A 149 6.23 5.46 -1.82
N GLN A 150 5.64 4.91 -2.89
CA GLN A 150 4.32 5.30 -3.39
C GLN A 150 3.23 4.32 -2.93
N TRP A 151 2.05 4.87 -2.68
CA TRP A 151 0.86 4.09 -2.32
C TRP A 151 -0.02 3.88 -3.56
N PRO A 152 -0.26 2.63 -4.03
CA PRO A 152 -0.95 2.38 -5.29
C PRO A 152 -2.47 2.47 -5.12
N VAL A 153 -2.98 3.69 -4.99
CA VAL A 153 -4.42 3.99 -5.09
C VAL A 153 -4.94 3.93 -6.53
N GLU A 154 -4.04 3.80 -7.50
CA GLU A 154 -4.34 3.78 -8.93
C GLU A 154 -3.65 2.60 -9.61
N GLU A 155 -4.36 1.95 -10.52
CA GLU A 155 -3.93 0.75 -11.25
C GLU A 155 -2.64 0.97 -12.05
N ARG A 156 -2.43 2.17 -12.60
CA ARG A 156 -1.19 2.54 -13.30
C ARG A 156 0.07 2.35 -12.47
N HIS A 157 -0.02 2.45 -11.14
CA HIS A 157 1.12 2.22 -10.27
C HIS A 157 1.50 0.74 -10.18
N LEU A 158 0.51 -0.15 -10.26
CA LEU A 158 0.75 -1.60 -10.30
C LEU A 158 1.34 -2.01 -11.64
N VAL A 159 0.73 -1.55 -12.74
CA VAL A 159 1.24 -1.80 -14.10
C VAL A 159 2.69 -1.31 -14.24
N GLY A 160 2.98 -0.10 -13.75
CA GLY A 160 4.34 0.44 -13.78
C GLY A 160 5.33 -0.37 -12.93
N LEU A 161 4.91 -0.92 -11.79
CA LEU A 161 5.78 -1.82 -11.00
C LEU A 161 6.06 -3.12 -11.77
N ASP A 162 5.04 -3.74 -12.34
CA ASP A 162 5.16 -4.98 -13.09
C ASP A 162 6.07 -4.81 -14.31
N GLU A 163 5.96 -3.69 -15.03
CA GLU A 163 6.86 -3.35 -16.14
C GLU A 163 8.33 -3.23 -15.69
N VAL A 164 8.57 -2.63 -14.51
CA VAL A 164 9.92 -2.50 -13.96
C VAL A 164 10.48 -3.85 -13.54
N ILE A 165 9.67 -4.69 -12.89
CA ILE A 165 10.02 -6.06 -12.51
C ILE A 165 10.30 -6.90 -13.77
N ALA A 166 9.45 -6.84 -14.79
CA ALA A 166 9.66 -7.53 -16.05
C ALA A 166 10.95 -7.05 -16.75
N GLY A 167 11.21 -5.74 -16.71
CA GLY A 167 12.43 -5.13 -17.25
C GLY A 167 13.70 -5.64 -16.57
N GLY A 168 13.72 -5.68 -15.24
CA GLY A 168 14.86 -6.22 -14.47
C GLY A 168 15.02 -7.73 -14.64
N SER A 169 13.91 -8.48 -14.62
CA SER A 169 13.91 -9.93 -14.87
C SER A 169 14.48 -10.26 -16.25
N LYS A 170 14.16 -9.46 -17.27
CA LYS A 170 14.71 -9.63 -18.63
C LYS A 170 16.22 -9.42 -18.68
N ILE A 171 16.76 -8.48 -17.92
CA ILE A 171 18.22 -8.28 -17.83
C ILE A 171 18.87 -9.51 -17.20
N ILE A 172 18.30 -10.00 -16.09
CA ILE A 172 18.81 -11.18 -15.38
C ILE A 172 18.72 -12.42 -16.27
N SER A 173 17.59 -12.65 -16.93
CA SER A 173 17.37 -13.83 -17.79
C SER A 173 18.30 -13.85 -19.01
N ASN A 174 18.60 -12.68 -19.58
CA ASN A 174 19.53 -12.56 -20.72
C ASN A 174 20.96 -12.99 -20.38
N LEU A 175 21.31 -12.98 -19.09
CA LEU A 175 22.60 -13.46 -18.63
C LEU A 175 22.65 -14.98 -18.53
N SER A 176 21.51 -15.68 -18.62
CA SER A 176 21.47 -17.15 -18.59
C SER A 176 22.23 -17.73 -17.39
N LEU A 177 22.03 -17.10 -16.22
CA LEU A 177 22.68 -17.52 -14.99
C LEU A 177 22.09 -18.85 -14.53
N ASP A 178 22.96 -19.79 -14.18
CA ASP A 178 22.60 -20.98 -13.42
C ASP A 178 23.36 -21.00 -12.09
N GLY A 179 23.05 -21.96 -11.23
CA GLY A 179 23.59 -22.00 -9.87
C GLY A 179 25.12 -22.03 -9.78
N GLU A 180 25.84 -22.53 -10.78
CA GLU A 180 27.30 -22.46 -10.79
C GLU A 180 27.80 -21.06 -11.12
N ILE A 181 27.19 -20.43 -12.14
CA ILE A 181 27.54 -19.08 -12.57
C ILE A 181 27.17 -18.06 -11.49
N GLU A 182 26.01 -18.20 -10.85
CA GLU A 182 25.60 -17.35 -9.72
C GLU A 182 26.60 -17.46 -8.57
N ASN A 183 26.97 -18.68 -8.16
CA ASN A 183 27.94 -18.89 -7.08
C ASN A 183 29.31 -18.29 -7.42
N PHE A 184 29.77 -18.43 -8.66
CA PHE A 184 31.00 -17.81 -9.11
C PHE A 184 30.94 -16.29 -9.01
N LEU A 185 29.86 -15.66 -9.49
CA LEU A 185 29.68 -14.21 -9.45
C LEU A 185 29.63 -13.67 -8.02
N VAL A 186 28.98 -14.39 -7.10
CA VAL A 186 28.97 -14.03 -5.67
C VAL A 186 30.40 -14.00 -5.11
N LYS A 187 31.19 -15.05 -5.39
CA LYS A 187 32.60 -15.11 -4.94
C LYS A 187 33.46 -14.01 -5.56
N VAL A 188 33.28 -13.68 -6.85
CA VAL A 188 34.02 -12.61 -7.53
C VAL A 188 33.81 -11.28 -6.81
N ILE A 189 32.57 -10.99 -6.43
CA ILE A 189 32.21 -9.72 -5.79
C ILE A 189 32.70 -9.67 -4.34
N GLN A 190 32.66 -10.79 -3.64
CA GLN A 190 33.21 -10.91 -2.29
C GLN A 190 34.75 -10.90 -2.25
N GLN A 191 35.41 -10.85 -3.42
CA GLN A 191 36.86 -11.00 -3.56
C GLN A 191 37.37 -12.35 -3.03
N GLU A 192 36.50 -13.37 -3.05
CA GLU A 192 36.79 -14.73 -2.59
C GLU A 192 36.95 -15.72 -3.75
N ALA A 193 36.69 -15.29 -4.99
CA ALA A 193 36.84 -16.13 -6.16
C ALA A 193 38.30 -16.54 -6.37
N ARG A 194 38.51 -17.86 -6.47
CA ARG A 194 39.83 -18.44 -6.74
C ARG A 194 39.91 -18.93 -8.18
N LEU A 195 41.12 -19.17 -8.66
CA LEU A 195 41.33 -19.79 -9.97
C LEU A 195 40.62 -21.16 -10.09
N THR A 196 40.47 -21.88 -8.97
CA THR A 196 39.75 -23.16 -8.92
C THR A 196 38.24 -23.02 -9.12
N ASP A 197 37.68 -21.82 -8.94
CA ASP A 197 36.27 -21.55 -9.20
C ASP A 197 36.01 -21.29 -10.70
N LEU A 198 37.05 -21.09 -11.53
CA LEU A 198 36.95 -21.00 -12.97
C LEU A 198 36.93 -22.39 -13.61
N ASN A 199 35.73 -22.92 -13.85
CA ASN A 199 35.54 -24.13 -14.65
C ASN A 199 35.25 -23.80 -16.12
N GLN A 200 35.28 -24.80 -17.01
CA GLN A 200 35.07 -24.61 -18.45
C GLN A 200 33.73 -23.92 -18.75
N LYS A 201 32.68 -24.26 -18.00
CA LYS A 201 31.35 -23.69 -18.16
C LYS A 201 31.32 -22.19 -17.84
N ILE A 202 31.97 -21.77 -16.77
CA ILE A 202 32.12 -20.35 -16.40
C ILE A 202 32.94 -19.62 -17.46
N ILE A 203 34.03 -20.23 -17.95
CA ILE A 203 34.85 -19.64 -19.01
C ILE A 203 34.04 -19.45 -20.30
N ASP A 204 33.28 -20.47 -20.71
CA ASP A 204 32.43 -20.41 -21.90
C ASP A 204 31.35 -19.32 -21.75
N TRP A 205 30.72 -19.24 -20.57
CA TRP A 205 29.76 -18.19 -20.25
C TRP A 205 30.38 -16.78 -20.31
N LEU A 206 31.57 -16.60 -19.73
CA LEU A 206 32.28 -15.33 -19.77
C LEU A 206 32.60 -14.89 -21.21
N ASN A 207 32.91 -15.86 -22.08
CA ASN A 207 33.18 -15.59 -23.49
C ASN A 207 31.90 -15.27 -24.26
N ASP A 208 30.82 -16.05 -24.09
CA ASP A 208 29.52 -15.84 -24.74
C ASP A 208 28.95 -14.45 -24.40
N LYS A 209 29.01 -14.08 -23.12
CA LYS A 209 28.51 -12.78 -22.64
C LYS A 209 29.52 -11.64 -22.81
N LYS A 210 30.69 -11.88 -23.41
CA LYS A 210 31.78 -10.90 -23.60
C LYS A 210 32.22 -10.22 -22.29
N MET A 211 32.17 -10.98 -21.20
CA MET A 211 32.45 -10.56 -19.83
C MET A 211 33.94 -10.67 -19.47
N SER A 212 34.72 -11.44 -20.24
CA SER A 212 36.15 -11.68 -19.99
C SER A 212 36.99 -10.40 -19.85
N LYS A 213 36.58 -9.31 -20.51
CA LYS A 213 37.24 -7.99 -20.42
C LYS A 213 37.03 -7.27 -19.08
N TYR A 214 36.10 -7.72 -18.26
CA TYR A 214 35.77 -7.11 -16.96
C TYR A 214 36.35 -7.87 -15.77
N LEU A 215 36.96 -9.04 -16.01
CA LEU A 215 37.60 -9.85 -14.97
C LEU A 215 39.11 -9.82 -15.15
N VAL A 216 39.81 -9.42 -14.09
CA VAL A 216 41.27 -9.47 -14.01
C VAL A 216 41.64 -10.54 -13.02
N ILE A 217 42.40 -11.54 -13.46
CA ILE A 217 42.98 -12.56 -12.58
C ILE A 217 44.29 -12.02 -12.05
N SER A 218 44.33 -11.67 -10.77
CA SER A 218 45.56 -11.31 -10.06
C SER A 218 46.05 -12.50 -9.24
N ILE A 219 47.33 -12.85 -9.43
CA ILE A 219 48.00 -13.86 -8.60
C ILE A 219 48.70 -13.10 -7.47
N GLU A 220 48.14 -13.18 -6.26
CA GLU A 220 48.85 -12.73 -5.06
C GLU A 220 49.96 -13.74 -4.75
N ARG A 221 51.20 -13.25 -4.70
CA ARG A 221 52.33 -14.01 -4.17
C ARG A 221 52.42 -13.68 -2.69
N GLU A 222 52.18 -14.68 -1.84
CA GLU A 222 52.57 -14.64 -0.43
C GLU A 222 54.08 -14.49 -0.27
#